data_AF-A0A242DAT5-F1
#
_entry.id   AF-A0A242DAT5-F1
#
_cell.length_a   1.000
_cell.length_b   1.000
_cell.length_c   1.000
_cell.angle_alpha   90.00
_cell.angle_beta   90.00
_cell.angle_gamma   90.00
#
_symmetry.space_group_name_H-M   'P 1'
#
loop_
_entity.id
_entity.type
_entity.pdbx_description
1 polymer ?
#
loop_
_entity_poly.entity_id
_entity_poly.type
_entity_poly.pdbx_seq_one_letter_code
_entity_poly.pdbx_strand_id
1 'polypeptide(L)'
;MNERIKNKLALLPDQPGCYLMKDKNGTIIYVGKAKILKNRVRSYFTGSHNTKTERLVSEIVDFEYIVTESNIEALLLEINLIKKNDPKYNIMLKDDKTYPFLKIT
;
A
#
# COMPACT_ATOMS: atom_id res chain seq x y z
N MET A 1 16.08 -10.62 -1.74
CA MET A 1 14.65 -10.55 -2.09
C MET A 1 14.08 -11.95 -2.08
N ASN A 2 12.96 -12.21 -1.41
CA ASN A 2 12.30 -13.52 -1.43
C ASN A 2 11.76 -13.81 -2.84
N GLU A 3 12.01 -15.01 -3.40
CA GLU A 3 11.53 -15.43 -4.72
C GLU A 3 10.00 -15.32 -4.84
N ARG A 4 9.25 -15.55 -3.76
CA ARG A 4 7.79 -15.38 -3.74
C ARG A 4 7.37 -13.94 -4.04
N ILE A 5 8.03 -12.96 -3.42
CA ILE A 5 7.75 -11.53 -3.65
C ILE A 5 8.10 -11.17 -5.10
N LYS A 6 9.26 -11.63 -5.59
CA LYS A 6 9.71 -11.38 -6.96
C LYS A 6 8.69 -11.87 -8.00
N ASN A 7 8.15 -13.08 -7.81
CA ASN A 7 7.11 -13.64 -8.68
C ASN A 7 5.80 -12.84 -8.59
N LYS A 8 5.36 -12.45 -7.39
CA LYS A 8 4.18 -11.58 -7.24
C LYS A 8 4.36 -10.21 -7.91
N LEU A 9 5.56 -9.61 -7.83
CA LEU A 9 5.88 -8.33 -8.48
C LEU A 9 5.81 -8.40 -10.01
N ALA A 10 6.02 -9.58 -10.61
CA ALA A 10 5.89 -9.80 -12.04
C ALA A 10 4.43 -9.78 -12.51
N LEU A 11 3.50 -10.17 -11.64
CA LEU A 11 2.06 -10.27 -11.92
C LEU A 11 1.28 -8.97 -11.65
N LEU A 12 1.95 -7.91 -11.20
CA LEU A 12 1.28 -6.65 -10.88
C LEU A 12 0.73 -5.96 -12.14
N PRO A 13 -0.55 -5.53 -12.12
CA PRO A 13 -1.17 -4.88 -13.27
C PRO A 13 -0.76 -3.40 -13.39
N ASP A 14 -0.83 -2.89 -14.62
CA ASP A 14 -0.71 -1.47 -14.94
C ASP A 14 -2.05 -0.74 -14.75
N GLN A 15 -2.66 -0.90 -13.57
CA GLN A 15 -4.01 -0.39 -13.23
C GLN A 15 -4.02 0.32 -11.87
N PRO A 16 -5.01 1.20 -11.61
CA PRO A 16 -5.18 1.80 -10.30
C PRO A 16 -5.70 0.78 -9.28
N GLY A 17 -5.47 1.07 -8.00
CA GLY A 17 -5.96 0.23 -6.92
C GLY A 17 -5.27 0.48 -5.59
N CYS A 18 -5.56 -0.40 -4.64
CA CYS A 18 -4.94 -0.41 -3.31
C CYS A 18 -3.97 -1.59 -3.19
N TYR A 19 -2.90 -1.40 -2.42
CA TYR A 19 -1.98 -2.47 -2.00
C TYR A 19 -1.95 -2.54 -0.47
N LEU A 20 -1.77 -3.76 0.04
CA LEU A 20 -1.71 -4.06 1.45
C LEU A 20 -0.41 -4.82 1.72
N MET A 21 0.46 -4.24 2.54
CA MET A 21 1.72 -4.86 2.95
C MET A 21 1.50 -5.66 4.23
N LYS A 22 2.05 -6.88 4.27
CA LYS A 22 1.87 -7.82 5.38
C LYS A 22 3.20 -8.20 6.03
N ASP A 23 3.18 -8.35 7.34
CA ASP A 23 4.30 -8.89 8.11
C ASP A 23 4.35 -10.43 8.04
N LYS A 24 5.35 -11.01 8.74
CA LYS A 24 5.53 -12.46 8.87
C LYS A 24 4.33 -13.21 9.48
N ASN A 25 3.49 -12.51 10.25
CA ASN A 25 2.30 -13.08 10.88
C ASN A 25 1.05 -12.94 9.99
N GLY A 26 1.18 -12.35 8.80
CA GLY A 26 0.06 -12.03 7.91
C GLY A 26 -0.72 -10.77 8.31
N THR A 27 -0.24 -10.01 9.29
CA THR A 27 -0.87 -8.78 9.75
C THR A 27 -0.68 -7.68 8.72
N ILE A 28 -1.72 -6.94 8.37
CA ILE A 28 -1.63 -5.78 7.48
C ILE A 28 -0.93 -4.65 8.25
N ILE A 29 0.29 -4.33 7.84
CA ILE A 29 1.12 -3.31 8.50
C ILE A 29 1.08 -1.97 7.77
N TYR A 30 0.71 -1.95 6.49
CA TYR A 30 0.53 -0.74 5.69
C TYR A 30 -0.48 -0.95 4.56
N VAL A 31 -1.26 0.08 4.27
CA VAL A 31 -2.18 0.18 3.14
C VAL A 31 -1.87 1.45 2.37
N GLY A 32 -1.84 1.38 1.04
CA GLY A 32 -1.74 2.57 0.22
C GLY A 32 -2.45 2.41 -1.12
N LYS A 33 -2.79 3.52 -1.77
CA LYS A 33 -3.30 3.54 -3.15
C LYS A 33 -2.21 3.80 -4.18
N ALA A 34 -2.48 3.39 -5.41
CA ALA A 34 -1.64 3.65 -6.57
C ALA A 34 -2.49 4.03 -7.78
N LYS A 35 -1.98 4.96 -8.61
CA LYS A 35 -2.49 5.14 -9.98
C LYS A 35 -2.13 3.96 -10.88
N ILE A 36 -0.95 3.38 -10.63
CA ILE A 36 -0.40 2.20 -11.32
C ILE A 36 0.22 1.31 -10.25
N LEU A 37 -0.44 0.20 -9.91
CA LEU A 37 -0.02 -0.74 -8.87
C LEU A 37 1.40 -1.27 -9.10
N LYS A 38 1.72 -1.68 -10.33
CA LYS A 38 3.05 -2.16 -10.73
C LYS A 38 4.18 -1.21 -10.34
N ASN A 39 4.06 0.06 -10.72
CA ASN A 39 5.09 1.07 -10.44
C ASN A 39 5.20 1.34 -8.94
N ARG A 40 4.05 1.50 -8.27
CA ARG A 40 4.04 1.89 -6.87
C ARG A 40 4.56 0.78 -5.96
N VAL A 41 4.09 -0.45 -6.13
CA VAL A 41 4.53 -1.57 -5.28
C VAL A 41 6.00 -1.92 -5.54
N ARG A 42 6.45 -1.92 -6.80
CA ARG A 42 7.88 -2.16 -7.11
C ARG A 42 8.80 -1.12 -6.47
N SER A 43 8.34 0.14 -6.35
CA SER A 43 9.13 1.20 -5.75
C SER A 43 9.51 0.97 -4.28
N TYR A 44 8.86 0.05 -3.55
CA TYR A 44 9.27 -0.34 -2.18
C TYR A 44 10.43 -1.35 -2.16
N PHE A 45 10.74 -1.96 -3.29
CA PHE A 45 11.70 -3.06 -3.42
C PHE A 45 12.88 -2.68 -4.32
N THR A 46 12.92 -1.43 -4.80
CA THR A 46 13.94 -0.94 -5.73
C THR A 46 14.36 0.48 -5.35
N GLY A 47 15.66 0.76 -5.42
CA GLY A 47 16.22 2.08 -5.13
C GLY A 47 16.41 2.34 -3.64
N SER A 48 16.76 3.59 -3.31
CA SER A 48 16.98 4.04 -1.93
C SER A 48 15.69 4.62 -1.32
N HIS A 49 15.52 4.43 -0.02
CA HIS A 49 14.35 4.90 0.72
C HIS A 49 14.77 5.76 1.90
N ASN A 50 13.85 6.57 2.44
CA ASN A 50 14.10 7.24 3.71
C ASN A 50 14.01 6.23 4.86
N THR A 51 14.63 6.54 6.01
CA THR A 51 14.73 5.62 7.17
C THR A 51 13.38 5.07 7.62
N LYS A 52 12.32 5.88 7.56
CA LYS A 52 10.96 5.46 7.93
C LYS A 52 10.41 4.39 6.96
N THR A 53 10.63 4.57 5.67
CA THR A 53 10.19 3.63 4.62
C THR A 53 11.06 2.37 4.62
N GLU A 54 12.36 2.48 4.87
CA GLU A 54 13.24 1.31 5.02
C GLU A 54 12.77 0.40 6.15
N ARG A 55 12.33 0.99 7.27
CA ARG A 55 11.77 0.24 8.40
C ARG A 55 10.45 -0.46 8.05
N LEU A 56 9.60 0.17 7.25
CA LEU A 56 8.42 -0.51 6.71
C LEU A 56 8.86 -1.70 5.83
N VAL A 57 9.73 -1.46 4.86
CA VAL A 57 10.17 -2.47 3.88
C VAL A 57 10.82 -3.68 4.56
N SER A 58 11.59 -3.47 5.64
CA SER A 58 12.22 -4.57 6.38
C SER A 58 11.23 -5.49 7.11
N GLU A 59 10.02 -5.01 7.41
CA GLU A 59 8.94 -5.81 8.01
C GLU A 59 8.03 -6.49 6.97
N ILE A 60 8.12 -6.14 5.67
CA ILE A 60 7.27 -6.71 4.61
C ILE A 60 7.73 -8.14 4.27
N VAL A 61 6.82 -9.10 4.43
CA VAL A 61 7.02 -10.51 4.05
C VAL A 61 6.07 -10.93 2.92
N ASP A 62 4.92 -10.28 2.80
CA ASP A 62 3.99 -10.48 1.68
C ASP A 62 3.24 -9.18 1.35
N PHE A 63 2.59 -9.16 0.19
CA PHE A 63 1.63 -8.11 -0.15
C PHE A 63 0.44 -8.65 -0.94
N GLU A 64 -0.66 -7.92 -0.84
CA GLU A 64 -1.88 -8.09 -1.63
C GLU A 64 -2.24 -6.80 -2.35
N TYR A 65 -3.09 -6.91 -3.37
CA TYR A 65 -3.62 -5.75 -4.05
C TYR A 65 -5.06 -5.98 -4.49
N ILE A 66 -5.80 -4.88 -4.61
CA ILE A 66 -7.16 -4.83 -5.12
C ILE A 66 -7.16 -3.79 -6.23
N VAL A 67 -7.50 -4.22 -7.43
CA VAL A 67 -7.66 -3.35 -8.60
C VAL A 67 -8.98 -2.59 -8.47
N THR A 68 -9.00 -1.33 -8.90
CA THR A 68 -10.21 -0.50 -8.98
C THR A 68 -10.38 0.06 -10.39
N GLU A 69 -11.58 0.55 -10.73
CA GLU A 69 -11.85 1.09 -12.06
C GLU A 69 -11.34 2.53 -12.20
N SER A 70 -11.20 3.25 -11.08
CA SER A 70 -10.74 4.63 -11.05
C SER A 70 -9.82 4.96 -9.88
N ASN A 71 -9.14 6.10 -9.98
CA ASN A 71 -8.34 6.65 -8.89
C ASN A 71 -9.18 7.11 -7.69
N ILE A 72 -10.44 7.50 -7.93
CA ILE A 72 -11.37 7.94 -6.88
C ILE A 72 -11.82 6.73 -6.06
N GLU A 73 -12.14 5.63 -6.72
CA GLU A 73 -12.43 4.36 -6.04
C GLU A 73 -11.24 3.86 -5.22
N ALA A 74 -10.03 3.92 -5.78
CA ALA A 74 -8.81 3.57 -5.04
C ALA A 74 -8.65 4.41 -3.76
N LEU A 75 -9.01 5.71 -3.81
CA LEU A 75 -9.00 6.58 -2.64
C LEU A 75 -10.05 6.16 -1.59
N LEU A 76 -11.29 5.92 -2.02
CA LEU A 76 -12.35 5.48 -1.11
C LEU A 76 -12.04 4.13 -0.48
N LEU A 77 -11.52 3.18 -1.28
CA LEU A 77 -11.13 1.86 -0.82
C LEU A 77 -9.95 1.94 0.17
N GLU A 78 -8.93 2.75 -0.11
CA GLU A 78 -7.80 2.97 0.80
C GLU A 78 -8.28 3.48 2.16
N ILE A 79 -9.15 4.49 2.19
CA ILE A 79 -9.70 5.04 3.43
C ILE A 79 -10.44 3.95 4.22
N ASN A 80 -11.26 3.14 3.55
CA ASN A 80 -12.00 2.06 4.19
C ASN A 80 -11.07 0.95 4.72
N LEU A 81 -10.03 0.59 3.96
CA LEU A 81 -9.05 -0.42 4.37
C LEU A 81 -8.18 0.07 5.54
N ILE A 82 -7.77 1.33 5.56
CA ILE A 82 -7.04 1.92 6.69
C ILE A 82 -7.94 1.93 7.93
N LYS A 83 -9.18 2.40 7.82
CA LYS A 83 -10.13 2.39 8.94
C LYS A 83 -10.42 1.00 9.47
N LYS A 84 -10.51 0.00 8.58
CA LYS A 84 -10.82 -1.39 8.95
C LYS A 84 -9.67 -2.10 9.64
N ASN A 85 -8.43 -1.86 9.20
CA ASN A 85 -7.26 -2.64 9.63
C ASN A 85 -6.33 -1.90 10.60
N ASP A 86 -6.52 -0.58 10.76
CA ASP A 86 -5.69 0.33 11.55
C ASP A 86 -4.17 0.04 11.48
N PRO A 87 -3.57 0.06 10.26
CA PRO A 87 -2.21 -0.45 10.09
C PRO A 87 -1.18 0.45 10.78
N LYS A 88 -0.29 -0.16 11.58
CA LYS A 88 0.81 0.50 12.31
C LYS A 88 1.53 1.58 11.50
N TYR A 89 1.94 1.28 10.27
CA TYR A 89 2.70 2.24 9.46
C TYR A 89 1.84 3.33 8.82
N ASN A 90 0.53 3.16 8.65
CA ASN A 90 -0.33 4.27 8.22
C ASN A 90 -0.44 5.36 9.30
N ILE A 91 -0.32 4.98 10.58
CA ILE A 91 -0.30 5.92 11.71
C ILE A 91 1.10 6.55 11.83
N MET A 92 2.16 5.74 11.81
CA MET A 92 3.54 6.21 11.99
C MET A 92 4.07 7.06 10.81
N LEU A 93 3.59 6.77 9.60
CA LEU A 93 3.97 7.47 8.37
C LEU A 93 2.94 8.53 7.96
N LYS A 94 1.99 8.85 8.84
CA LYS A 94 0.98 9.88 8.57
C LYS A 94 1.69 11.22 8.43
N ASP A 95 1.76 11.71 7.19
CA ASP A 95 2.11 13.08 6.86
C ASP A 95 0.87 13.97 7.08
N ASP A 96 1.05 15.29 7.21
CA ASP A 96 -0.02 16.29 7.38
C ASP A 96 -1.04 16.36 6.21
N LYS A 97 -0.91 15.48 5.21
CA LYS A 97 -1.80 15.32 4.06
C LYS A 97 -3.05 14.53 4.46
N THR A 98 -3.85 15.14 5.32
CA THR A 98 -5.24 14.74 5.52
C THR A 98 -5.99 15.05 4.22
N TYR A 99 -6.52 14.05 3.52
CA TYR A 99 -7.37 14.31 2.35
C TYR A 99 -8.69 14.94 2.84
N PRO A 100 -8.99 16.20 2.49
CA PRO A 100 -10.30 16.76 2.79
C PRO A 100 -11.33 15.99 1.98
N PHE A 101 -12.32 15.38 2.65
CA PHE A 101 -13.47 14.77 1.99
C PHE A 101 -14.73 15.51 2.42
N LEU A 102 -15.56 15.86 1.44
CA LEU A 102 -16.89 16.42 1.67
C LEU A 102 -17.88 15.26 1.78
N LYS A 103 -18.51 15.12 2.95
CA LYS A 103 -19.68 14.27 3.12
C LYS A 103 -20.91 15.14 2.86
N ILE A 104 -21.62 14.88 1.76
CA ILE A 104 -22.94 15.47 1.50
C ILE A 104 -23.97 14.51 2.11
N THR A 105 -24.86 15.02 2.95
CA THR A 105 -25.99 14.29 3.59
C THR A 105 -27.29 14.93 3.16
#